data_AF-A0A4P9W2F9-F1
#
_entry.id   AF-A0A4P9W2F9-F1
#
_cell.length_a   1.000
_cell.length_b   1.000
_cell.length_c   1.000
_cell.angle_alpha   90.00
_cell.angle_beta   90.00
_cell.angle_gamma   90.00
#
_symmetry.space_group_name_H-M   'P 1'
#
loop_
_entity.id
_entity.type
_entity.pdbx_description
1 polymer ?
#
loop_
_entity_poly.entity_id
_entity_poly.type
_entity_poly.pdbx_seq_one_letter_code
_entity_poly.pdbx_strand_id
1 'polypeptide(L)' 'LQAQLTVAVRRHIMRYYNMVLVCDDGACRTRTRVMGVHGKRCLVAGCRGQVWPEYSDSMLFTQLLYYSRLFDVDRAKEQ' A
#
# COMPACT_ATOMS: atom_id res chain seq x y z
N LEU A 1 -1.54 -4.99 -24.77
CA LEU A 1 -1.39 -5.48 -23.38
C LEU A 1 -0.29 -4.75 -22.59
N GLN A 2 0.91 -4.56 -23.13
CA GLN A 2 2.01 -3.84 -22.44
C GLN A 2 1.60 -2.47 -21.88
N ALA A 3 0.95 -1.61 -22.67
CA ALA A 3 0.50 -0.29 -22.22
C ALA A 3 -0.46 -0.35 -21.01
N GLN A 4 -1.37 -1.32 -20.99
CA GLN A 4 -2.31 -1.52 -19.89
C GLN A 4 -1.58 -1.94 -18.60
N LEU A 5 -0.60 -2.85 -18.72
CA LEU A 5 0.23 -3.28 -17.59
C LEU A 5 1.05 -2.11 -17.02
N THR A 6 1.66 -1.30 -17.88
CA THR A 6 2.42 -0.10 -17.43
C THR A 6 1.53 0.87 -16.65
N VAL A 7 0.30 1.12 -17.11
CA VAL A 7 -0.67 1.97 -16.40
C VAL A 7 -1.06 1.35 -15.05
N ALA A 8 -1.29 0.03 -15.00
CA ALA A 8 -1.64 -0.67 -13.77
C ALA A 8 -0.51 -0.63 -12.73
N VAL A 9 0.74 -0.84 -13.15
CA VAL A 9 1.94 -0.74 -12.29
C VAL A 9 2.09 0.69 -11.75
N ARG A 10 2.01 1.71 -12.62
CA ARG A 10 2.09 3.12 -12.22
C ARG A 10 0.99 3.50 -11.21
N ARG A 11 -0.22 2.94 -11.34
CA ARG A 11 -1.31 3.17 -10.38
C ARG A 11 -0.98 2.64 -8.98
N HIS A 12 -0.40 1.45 -8.87
CA HIS A 12 0.01 0.89 -7.57
C HIS A 12 1.18 1.67 -6.95
N ILE A 13 2.16 2.07 -7.77
CA ILE A 13 3.25 2.95 -7.32
C ILE A 13 2.69 4.28 -6.80
N MET A 14 1.77 4.92 -7.52
CA MET A 14 1.12 6.15 -7.07
C MET A 14 0.33 5.94 -5.78
N ARG A 15 -0.37 4.80 -5.62
CA ARG A 15 -1.09 4.46 -4.39
C ARG A 15 -0.15 4.35 -3.19
N TYR A 16 1.02 3.74 -3.36
CA TYR A 16 2.06 3.65 -2.33
C TYR A 16 2.60 5.04 -1.95
N TYR A 17 2.99 5.84 -2.94
CA TYR A 17 3.52 7.19 -2.71
C TYR A 17 2.51 8.19 -2.18
N ASN A 18 1.21 7.94 -2.31
CA ASN A 18 0.18 8.76 -1.67
C ASN A 18 0.25 8.71 -0.13
N MET A 19 0.98 7.74 0.47
CA MET A 19 1.20 7.60 1.92
C MET A 19 -0.06 7.83 2.75
N VAL A 20 -1.17 7.22 2.34
CA VAL A 20 -2.38 7.23 3.15
C VAL A 20 -2.14 6.38 4.37
N LEU A 21 -2.37 6.96 5.55
CA LEU A 21 -2.25 6.35 6.85
C LEU A 21 -3.64 6.12 7.44
N VAL A 22 -3.83 4.99 8.11
CA VAL A 22 -5.08 4.61 8.78
C VAL A 22 -4.78 4.28 10.23
N CYS A 23 -5.61 4.78 11.15
CA CYS A 23 -5.51 4.46 12.57
C CYS A 23 -6.00 3.03 12.86
N ASP A 24 -5.27 2.30 13.70
CA ASP A 24 -5.62 0.96 14.16
C ASP A 24 -6.80 0.91 15.16
N ASP A 25 -7.05 2.01 15.86
CA ASP A 25 -8.17 2.14 16.79
C ASP A 25 -9.51 2.14 16.05
N GLY A 26 -10.33 1.12 16.32
CA GLY A 26 -11.65 0.91 15.71
C GLY A 26 -12.67 2.02 15.99
N ALA A 27 -12.51 2.77 17.08
CA ALA A 27 -13.34 3.95 17.36
C ALA A 27 -12.89 5.18 16.55
N CYS A 28 -11.60 5.30 16.27
CA CYS A 28 -11.02 6.44 15.55
C CYS A 28 -11.13 6.27 14.03
N ARG A 29 -10.57 5.18 13.46
CA ARG A 29 -10.53 4.88 12.01
C ARG A 29 -10.13 6.05 11.11
N THR A 30 -9.34 6.98 11.63
CA THR A 30 -8.90 8.15 10.86
C THR A 30 -8.06 7.73 9.68
N ARG A 31 -8.36 8.30 8.51
CA ARG A 31 -7.63 8.11 7.25
C ARG A 31 -7.04 9.45 6.80
N THR A 32 -5.73 9.58 6.81
CA THR A 32 -5.04 10.85 6.56
C THR A 32 -3.76 10.65 5.75
N ARG A 33 -3.28 11.71 5.08
CA ARG A 33 -1.93 11.74 4.48
C ARG A 33 -0.95 12.56 5.32
N VAL A 34 -1.44 13.17 6.40
CA VAL A 34 -0.64 14.02 7.28
C VAL A 34 -0.01 13.14 8.35
N MET A 35 1.29 13.30 8.55
CA MET A 35 2.07 12.62 9.58
C MET A 35 2.72 13.66 10.49
N GLY A 36 2.65 13.45 11.80
CA GLY A 36 3.39 14.27 12.76
C GLY A 36 4.85 13.83 12.88
N VAL A 37 5.64 14.54 13.69
CA VAL A 37 7.03 14.15 13.99
C VAL A 37 7.14 12.73 14.54
N HIS A 38 6.15 12.31 15.34
CA HIS A 38 6.01 10.95 15.82
C HIS A 38 5.22 10.15 14.79
N GLY A 39 5.90 9.59 13.79
CA GLY A 39 5.25 9.07 12.57
C GLY A 39 4.21 7.96 12.76
N LYS A 40 4.23 7.27 13.90
CA LYS A 40 3.24 6.23 14.25
C LYS A 40 2.07 6.75 15.09
N ARG A 41 2.11 7.97 15.63
CA ARG A 41 1.09 8.47 16.54
C ARG A 41 -0.11 9.04 15.76
N CYS A 42 -1.32 8.64 16.11
CA CYS A 42 -2.52 9.26 15.55
C CYS A 42 -2.60 10.75 15.93
N LEU A 43 -2.97 11.60 14.96
CA LEU A 43 -3.11 13.05 15.14
C LEU A 43 -4.47 13.49 15.67
N VAL A 44 -5.44 12.57 15.78
CA VAL A 44 -6.75 12.89 16.36
C VAL A 44 -6.60 13.14 17.86
N ALA A 45 -7.13 14.28 18.31
CA ALA A 45 -7.10 14.66 19.72
C ALA A 45 -7.75 13.58 20.60
N GLY A 46 -7.03 13.15 21.63
CA GLY A 46 -7.48 12.10 22.55
C GLY A 46 -7.30 10.66 22.07
N CYS A 47 -6.96 10.44 20.79
CA CYS A 47 -6.66 9.10 20.30
C CYS A 47 -5.26 8.63 20.75
N ARG A 48 -5.17 7.38 21.21
CA ARG A 48 -3.92 6.71 21.59
C ARG A 48 -3.50 5.62 20.61
N GLY A 49 -4.26 5.45 19.52
CA GLY A 49 -3.98 4.50 18.47
C GLY A 49 -2.74 4.88 17.66
N GLN A 50 -2.22 3.88 16.95
CA GLN A 50 -1.15 4.06 15.99
C GLN A 50 -1.70 4.16 14.58
N VAL A 51 -0.98 4.88 13.72
CA VAL A 51 -1.29 4.98 12.30
C VAL A 51 -0.35 4.10 11.49
N TRP A 52 -0.91 3.42 10.51
CA TRP A 52 -0.21 2.50 9.62
C TRP A 52 -0.51 2.84 8.17
N PRO A 53 0.43 2.62 7.23
CA PRO A 53 0.14 2.78 5.82
C PRO A 53 -1.03 1.89 5.37
N GLU A 54 -2.03 2.47 4.72
CA GLU A 54 -3.14 1.73 4.09
C GLU A 54 -2.64 0.79 3.01
N TYR A 55 -1.54 1.17 2.35
CA TYR A 55 -0.89 0.38 1.32
C TYR A 55 0.60 0.27 1.65
N SER A 56 0.98 -0.86 2.24
CA SER A 56 2.36 -1.10 2.67
C SER A 56 3.29 -1.40 1.50
N ASP A 57 4.58 -1.25 1.75
CA ASP A 57 5.67 -1.67 0.87
C ASP A 57 5.57 -3.15 0.50
N SER A 58 5.21 -3.99 1.47
CA SER A 58 5.00 -5.43 1.27
C SER A 58 3.83 -5.69 0.31
N MET A 59 2.72 -4.94 0.44
CA MET A 59 1.59 -5.06 -0.48
C MET A 59 1.96 -4.62 -1.91
N LEU A 60 2.74 -3.55 -2.07
CA LEU A 60 3.25 -3.13 -3.37
C LEU A 60 4.18 -4.20 -3.97
N PHE A 61 5.12 -4.70 -3.18
CA PHE A 61 6.06 -5.74 -3.62
C PHE A 61 5.33 -7.00 -4.08
N THR A 62 4.39 -7.52 -3.28
CA THR A 62 3.59 -8.69 -3.65
C THR A 62 2.80 -8.45 -4.93
N GLN A 63 2.26 -7.25 -5.14
CA GLN A 63 1.52 -6.91 -6.35
C GLN A 63 2.40 -6.87 -7.61
N LEU A 64 3.62 -6.30 -7.51
CA LEU A 64 4.57 -6.28 -8.62
C LEU A 64 5.08 -7.68 -8.94
N LEU A 65 5.35 -8.47 -7.89
CA LEU A 65 5.75 -9.87 -8.03
C LEU A 65 4.66 -10.70 -8.69
N TYR A 66 3.39 -10.48 -8.33
CA TYR A 66 2.25 -11.12 -8.98
C TYR A 66 2.22 -10.80 -10.49
N TYR A 67 2.36 -9.53 -10.87
CA TYR A 67 2.39 -9.16 -12.29
C TYR A 67 3.58 -9.76 -13.03
N SER A 68 4.76 -9.84 -12.42
CA SER A 68 5.92 -10.50 -13.02
C SER A 68 5.63 -11.98 -13.28
N ARG A 69 5.07 -12.68 -12.28
CA ARG A 69 4.76 -14.11 -12.35
C ARG A 69 3.69 -14.46 -13.37
N LEU A 70 2.73 -13.57 -13.65
CA LEU A 70 1.68 -13.82 -14.65
C LEU A 70 2.24 -14.05 -16.07
N PHE A 71 3.44 -13.55 -16.36
CA PHE A 71 4.08 -13.67 -17.68
C PHE A 71 5.33 -14.57 -17.65
N ASP A 72 5.58 -15.25 -16.54
CA ASP A 72 6.67 -16.21 -16.38
C ASP A 72 6.23 -17.58 -16.93
N VAL A 73 6.47 -17.77 -18.23
CA VAL A 73 6.00 -18.95 -18.98
C VAL A 73 6.70 -20.23 -18.53
N ASP A 74 7.99 -20.16 -18.22
CA ASP A 74 8.76 -21.33 -17.83
C ASP A 74 8.27 -21.86 -16.48
N ARG A 75 8.06 -20.96 -15.52
CA ARG A 75 7.46 -21.30 -14.23
C ARG A 75 6.02 -21.81 -14.36
N ALA A 76 5.23 -21.28 -15.29
CA ALA A 76 3.85 -21.72 -15.49
C ALA A 76 3.76 -23.15 -16.05
N LYS A 77 4.78 -23.63 -16.75
CA LYS A 77 4.86 -25.02 -17.26
C LYS A 77 5.29 -26.02 -16.19
N GLU A 78 5.95 -25.56 -15.14
CA GLU A 78 6.44 -26.38 -14.01
C GLU A 78 5.39 -26.57 -12.90
N GLN A 79 4.22 -25.92 -13.01
CA GLN A 79 3.06 -26.09 -12.12
C GLN A 79 2.09 -27.15 -12.63
#